data_AF-A0A401QK72-F1
#
_entry.id   AF-A0A401QK72-F1
#
_cell.length_a   1.000
_cell.length_b   1.000
_cell.length_c   1.000
_cell.angle_alpha   90.00
_cell.angle_beta   90.00
_cell.angle_gamma   90.00
#
_symmetry.space_group_name_H-M   'P 1'
#
loop_
_entity.id
_entity.type
_entity.pdbx_description
1 polymer ?
#
loop_
_entity_poly.entity_id
_entity_poly.type
_entity_poly.pdbx_seq_one_letter_code
_entity_poly.pdbx_strand_id
1 'polypeptide(L)'
;MCETEIQECVLSETEIQDCVLSETEIQDCVLYETEAETQDCVLCETETQDCVLYETEVQDCVVYETEIQDCVLCETEIQDCVLCETEIQDCVLCESEIQDCVLCETETQDCVLCETETQDPVLCETEVQDCVLYETVTQDCVLCETETQDCVLCETEIQDCVLCETETQDCVLCKTEVQDCVLSETEIQDCVLY
;
A
#
# COMPACT_ATOMS: atom_id res chain seq x y z
N MET A 1 -28.66 9.25 0.45
CA MET A 1 -27.56 10.19 0.18
C MET A 1 -27.61 10.56 -1.29
N CYS A 2 -27.01 11.67 -1.70
CA CYS A 2 -26.78 11.92 -3.11
C CYS A 2 -25.35 11.46 -3.37
N GLU A 3 -25.20 10.20 -3.80
CA GLU A 3 -23.94 9.72 -4.38
C GLU A 3 -23.54 10.68 -5.50
N THR A 4 -22.30 11.12 -5.48
CA THR A 4 -21.75 11.99 -6.52
C THR A 4 -20.85 11.15 -7.42
N GLU A 5 -21.28 10.98 -8.66
CA GLU A 5 -20.49 10.35 -9.72
C GLU A 5 -19.50 11.37 -10.31
N ILE A 6 -18.20 11.08 -10.24
CA ILE A 6 -17.12 11.83 -10.86
C ILE A 6 -16.49 10.96 -11.94
N GLN A 7 -16.57 11.38 -13.20
CA GLN A 7 -15.95 10.62 -14.29
C GLN A 7 -14.42 10.77 -14.31
N GLU A 8 -13.93 11.99 -14.06
CA GLU A 8 -12.49 12.26 -14.11
C GLU A 8 -12.19 13.34 -13.07
N CYS A 9 -11.39 12.98 -12.08
CA CYS A 9 -10.80 13.88 -11.09
C CYS A 9 -9.32 14.05 -11.45
N VAL A 10 -8.96 15.20 -12.02
CA VAL A 10 -7.57 15.53 -12.31
C VAL A 10 -7.15 16.70 -11.46
N LEU A 11 -6.15 16.48 -10.62
CA LEU A 11 -5.53 17.52 -9.81
C LEU A 11 -4.13 17.79 -10.37
N SER A 12 -3.92 19.01 -10.85
CA SER A 12 -2.69 19.48 -11.52
C SER A 12 -2.37 20.91 -11.08
N GLU A 13 -2.22 21.08 -9.77
CA GLU A 13 -1.78 22.35 -9.17
C GLU A 13 -0.55 22.10 -8.30
N THR A 14 0.29 23.13 -8.16
CA THR A 14 1.59 23.05 -7.46
C THR A 14 1.49 22.71 -5.97
N GLU A 15 0.35 22.99 -5.34
CA GLU A 15 0.14 22.74 -3.91
C GLU A 15 -1.36 22.48 -3.67
N ILE A 16 -1.69 21.35 -3.07
CA ILE A 16 -3.06 21.03 -2.63
C ILE A 16 -3.03 20.94 -1.11
N GLN A 17 -3.72 21.85 -0.44
CA GLN A 17 -3.75 21.81 1.02
C GLN A 17 -4.56 20.60 1.50
N ASP A 18 -5.83 20.52 1.12
CA ASP A 18 -6.72 19.43 1.53
C ASP A 18 -7.47 18.89 0.30
N CYS A 19 -7.37 17.59 0.04
CA CYS A 19 -8.24 16.86 -0.87
C CYS A 19 -9.15 15.97 -0.02
N VAL A 20 -10.47 16.20 -0.07
CA VAL A 20 -11.44 15.39 0.69
C VAL A 20 -12.55 14.94 -0.24
N LEU A 21 -12.68 13.62 -0.42
CA LEU A 21 -13.74 12.97 -1.19
C LEU A 21 -14.51 12.03 -0.26
N SER A 22 -15.84 12.13 -0.32
CA SER A 22 -16.71 11.33 0.55
C SER A 22 -18.06 11.07 -0.09
N GLU A 23 -18.55 9.83 0.06
CA GLU A 23 -19.79 9.35 -0.58
C GLU A 23 -19.74 9.54 -2.13
N THR A 24 -18.61 9.20 -2.75
CA THR A 24 -18.34 9.43 -4.18
C THR A 24 -17.94 8.17 -4.93
N GLU A 25 -18.47 8.03 -6.14
CA GLU A 25 -17.98 7.09 -7.14
C GLU A 25 -17.06 7.84 -8.11
N ILE A 26 -15.81 7.40 -8.24
CA ILE A 26 -14.80 8.03 -9.09
C ILE A 26 -14.36 7.01 -10.13
N GLN A 27 -14.55 7.35 -11.40
CA GLN A 27 -14.07 6.48 -12.47
C GLN A 27 -12.54 6.59 -12.60
N ASP A 28 -12.03 7.80 -12.87
CA ASP A 28 -10.60 8.05 -12.99
C ASP A 28 -10.16 9.16 -12.03
N CYS A 29 -9.20 8.87 -11.15
CA CYS A 29 -8.50 9.84 -10.31
C CYS A 29 -7.03 9.89 -10.73
N VAL A 30 -6.55 11.03 -11.22
CA VAL A 30 -5.16 11.18 -11.64
C VAL A 30 -4.55 12.42 -11.00
N LEU A 31 -3.46 12.22 -10.28
CA LEU A 31 -2.57 13.27 -9.82
C LEU A 31 -1.22 13.09 -10.52
N TYR A 32 -0.82 14.12 -11.25
CA TYR A 32 0.49 14.18 -11.91
C TYR A 32 1.00 15.60 -11.79
N GLU A 33 2.25 15.81 -11.36
CA GLU A 33 3.11 16.95 -11.73
C GLU A 33 4.39 17.05 -10.88
N THR A 34 5.43 17.60 -11.51
CA THR A 34 6.71 17.97 -10.88
C THR A 34 6.51 18.92 -9.69
N GLU A 35 6.71 18.44 -8.46
CA GLU A 35 6.67 19.18 -7.18
C GLU A 35 5.24 19.47 -6.63
N ALA A 36 4.24 18.62 -6.87
CA ALA A 36 2.96 18.74 -6.18
C ALA A 36 3.04 18.23 -4.73
N GLU A 37 2.99 19.15 -3.77
CA GLU A 37 2.81 18.82 -2.35
C GLU A 37 1.30 18.74 -2.03
N THR A 38 0.82 17.56 -1.64
CA THR A 38 -0.50 17.41 -1.00
C THR A 38 -0.30 17.28 0.50
N GLN A 39 -0.86 18.20 1.29
CA GLN A 39 -0.76 18.05 2.75
C GLN A 39 -1.68 16.93 3.21
N ASP A 40 -2.98 17.09 3.06
CA ASP A 40 -3.95 16.11 3.56
C ASP A 40 -4.80 15.56 2.39
N CYS A 41 -4.80 14.24 2.22
CA CYS A 41 -5.72 13.52 1.34
C CYS A 41 -6.63 12.61 2.16
N VAL A 42 -7.95 12.76 2.04
CA VAL A 42 -8.93 11.95 2.75
C VAL A 42 -9.98 11.39 1.80
N LEU A 43 -10.07 10.05 1.73
CA LEU A 43 -11.09 9.30 1.03
C LEU A 43 -11.94 8.52 2.04
N CYS A 44 -13.26 8.69 1.99
CA CYS A 44 -14.17 8.07 2.96
C CYS A 44 -15.46 7.62 2.29
N GLU A 45 -15.83 6.34 2.38
CA GLU A 45 -17.02 5.82 1.70
C GLU A 45 -16.95 6.10 0.19
N THR A 46 -15.84 5.69 -0.44
CA THR A 46 -15.61 5.93 -1.88
C THR A 46 -15.40 4.64 -2.66
N GLU A 47 -15.85 4.65 -3.92
CA GLU A 47 -15.52 3.61 -4.90
C GLU A 47 -14.70 4.25 -6.00
N THR A 48 -13.45 3.80 -6.19
CA THR A 48 -12.54 4.33 -7.21
C THR A 48 -12.16 3.23 -8.19
N GLN A 49 -12.43 3.44 -9.48
CA GLN A 49 -12.03 2.48 -10.51
C GLN A 49 -10.53 2.58 -10.79
N ASP A 50 -10.03 3.74 -11.20
CA ASP A 50 -8.61 3.94 -11.50
C ASP A 50 -8.06 5.10 -10.66
N CYS A 51 -6.98 4.88 -9.91
CA CYS A 51 -6.24 5.90 -9.16
C CYS A 51 -4.77 5.88 -9.57
N VAL A 52 -4.24 7.02 -10.04
CA VAL A 52 -2.84 7.14 -10.46
C VAL A 52 -2.20 8.37 -9.83
N LEU A 53 -1.12 8.17 -9.06
CA LEU A 53 -0.24 9.25 -8.60
C LEU A 53 1.13 9.12 -9.27
N TYR A 54 1.63 10.22 -9.83
CA TYR A 54 2.93 10.30 -10.48
C TYR A 54 3.71 11.54 -10.06
N GLU A 55 4.96 11.37 -9.63
CA GLU A 55 5.85 12.46 -9.18
C GLU A 55 5.23 13.30 -8.03
N THR A 56 4.56 12.66 -7.07
CA THR A 56 3.80 13.35 -6.00
C THR A 56 4.42 13.18 -4.61
N GLU A 57 4.37 14.25 -3.80
CA GLU A 57 4.66 14.19 -2.36
C GLU A 57 3.34 14.34 -1.58
N VAL A 58 3.03 13.37 -0.72
CA VAL A 58 1.83 13.37 0.13
C VAL A 58 2.26 13.33 1.60
N GLN A 59 1.87 14.34 2.37
CA GLN A 59 2.22 14.39 3.78
C GLN A 59 1.35 13.42 4.58
N ASP A 60 0.03 13.50 4.44
CA ASP A 60 -0.93 12.72 5.21
C ASP A 60 -2.01 12.17 4.26
N CYS A 61 -2.16 10.85 4.20
CA CYS A 61 -3.20 10.16 3.45
C CYS A 61 -4.06 9.29 4.37
N VAL A 62 -5.38 9.47 4.33
CA VAL A 62 -6.34 8.65 5.09
C VAL A 62 -7.42 8.11 4.18
N VAL A 63 -7.57 6.79 4.16
CA VAL A 63 -8.57 6.06 3.38
C VAL A 63 -9.40 5.21 4.33
N TYR A 64 -10.72 5.36 4.26
CA TYR A 64 -11.67 4.65 5.13
C TYR A 64 -12.87 4.14 4.33
N GLU A 65 -13.31 2.90 4.60
CA GLU A 65 -14.49 2.28 3.96
C GLU A 65 -14.47 2.51 2.44
N THR A 66 -13.38 2.10 1.77
CA THR A 66 -13.13 2.44 0.37
C THR A 66 -12.78 1.21 -0.45
N GLU A 67 -13.31 1.14 -1.67
CA GLU A 67 -12.98 0.13 -2.66
C GLU A 67 -12.17 0.78 -3.79
N ILE A 68 -11.00 0.21 -4.12
CA ILE A 68 -10.14 0.65 -5.22
C ILE A 68 -9.91 -0.51 -6.17
N GLN A 69 -10.30 -0.36 -7.43
CA GLN A 69 -10.06 -1.39 -8.43
C GLN A 69 -8.58 -1.39 -8.87
N ASP A 70 -8.07 -0.27 -9.38
CA ASP A 70 -6.70 -0.17 -9.85
C ASP A 70 -6.01 1.04 -9.20
N CYS A 71 -4.88 0.81 -8.51
CA CYS A 71 -4.06 1.87 -7.91
C CYS A 71 -2.63 1.81 -8.44
N VAL A 72 -2.10 2.92 -8.95
CA VAL A 72 -0.73 3.04 -9.43
C VAL A 72 -0.05 4.25 -8.80
N LEU A 73 1.07 4.00 -8.13
CA LEU A 73 1.94 5.01 -7.52
C LEU A 73 3.33 4.88 -8.16
N CYS A 74 3.80 5.96 -8.76
CA CYS A 74 5.09 5.99 -9.43
C CYS A 74 5.86 7.25 -9.06
N GLU A 75 7.11 7.13 -8.61
CA GLU A 75 7.93 8.26 -8.17
C GLU A 75 7.21 9.07 -7.08
N THR A 76 6.73 8.38 -6.03
CA THR A 76 5.88 8.98 -4.98
C THR A 76 6.52 8.90 -3.61
N GLU A 77 6.48 10.00 -2.86
CA GLU A 77 6.84 10.03 -1.44
C GLU A 77 5.59 10.22 -0.59
N ILE A 78 5.37 9.32 0.39
CA ILE A 78 4.26 9.41 1.33
C ILE A 78 4.82 9.41 2.75
N GLN A 79 4.57 10.47 3.50
CA GLN A 79 5.03 10.54 4.88
C GLN A 79 4.16 9.67 5.79
N ASP A 80 2.87 10.00 5.92
CA ASP A 80 1.93 9.29 6.78
C ASP A 80 0.76 8.73 5.94
N CYS A 81 0.47 7.44 6.06
CA CYS A 81 -0.61 6.78 5.34
C CYS A 81 -1.43 5.88 6.28
N VAL A 82 -2.76 6.00 6.26
CA VAL A 82 -3.68 5.17 7.04
C VAL A 82 -4.78 4.64 6.13
N LEU A 83 -4.87 3.32 5.99
CA LEU A 83 -5.98 2.63 5.33
C LEU A 83 -6.72 1.79 6.37
N CYS A 84 -8.03 1.90 6.37
CA CYS A 84 -8.88 1.15 7.29
C CYS A 84 -10.16 0.71 6.56
N GLU A 85 -10.56 -0.55 6.73
CA GLU A 85 -11.74 -1.11 6.05
C GLU A 85 -11.66 -0.85 4.53
N THR A 86 -10.56 -1.27 3.91
CA THR A 86 -10.24 -0.96 2.50
C THR A 86 -10.05 -2.23 1.68
N GLU A 87 -10.67 -2.28 0.50
CA GLU A 87 -10.48 -3.36 -0.47
C GLU A 87 -9.74 -2.81 -1.70
N ILE A 88 -8.65 -3.47 -2.09
CA ILE A 88 -7.86 -3.10 -3.27
C ILE A 88 -7.75 -4.32 -4.19
N GLN A 89 -8.20 -4.19 -5.44
CA GLN A 89 -8.06 -5.29 -6.38
C GLN A 89 -6.62 -5.36 -6.92
N ASP A 90 -6.13 -4.29 -7.54
CA ASP A 90 -4.81 -4.27 -8.17
C ASP A 90 -4.02 -3.03 -7.69
N CYS A 91 -2.83 -3.24 -7.12
CA CYS A 91 -1.95 -2.17 -6.62
C CYS A 91 -0.54 -2.28 -7.17
N VAL A 92 0.01 -1.18 -7.69
CA VAL A 92 1.38 -1.10 -8.22
C VAL A 92 2.10 0.11 -7.65
N LEU A 93 3.24 -0.11 -6.98
CA LEU A 93 4.15 0.93 -6.53
C LEU A 93 5.50 0.77 -7.26
N CYS A 94 6.04 1.88 -7.77
CA CYS A 94 7.33 1.91 -8.44
C CYS A 94 8.11 3.16 -8.05
N GLU A 95 9.37 2.99 -7.64
CA GLU A 95 10.22 4.12 -7.23
C GLU A 95 9.55 4.97 -6.14
N SER A 96 9.00 4.31 -5.10
CA SER A 96 8.21 4.97 -4.05
C SER A 96 8.89 4.89 -2.68
N GLU A 97 8.71 5.92 -1.87
CA GLU A 97 9.14 5.97 -0.46
C GLU A 97 7.94 6.18 0.45
N ILE A 98 7.79 5.36 1.49
CA ILE A 98 6.70 5.45 2.47
C ILE A 98 7.29 5.41 3.88
N GLN A 99 7.02 6.42 4.71
CA GLN A 99 7.66 6.54 6.02
C GLN A 99 6.87 5.92 7.17
N ASP A 100 5.57 6.15 7.26
CA ASP A 100 4.73 5.68 8.34
C ASP A 100 3.40 5.20 7.72
N CYS A 101 3.19 3.88 7.66
CA CYS A 101 2.00 3.30 7.03
C CYS A 101 1.24 2.40 8.00
N VAL A 102 -0.07 2.61 8.13
CA VAL A 102 -0.96 1.79 8.96
C VAL A 102 -2.07 1.21 8.09
N LEU A 103 -2.13 -0.12 8.00
CA LEU A 103 -3.22 -0.85 7.37
C LEU A 103 -4.01 -1.63 8.43
N CYS A 104 -5.32 -1.47 8.44
CA CYS A 104 -6.22 -2.16 9.36
C CYS A 104 -7.42 -2.70 8.58
N GLU A 105 -7.78 -3.97 8.77
CA GLU A 105 -8.95 -4.58 8.09
C GLU A 105 -8.87 -4.31 6.56
N THR A 106 -7.77 -4.70 5.94
CA THR A 106 -7.46 -4.39 4.54
C THR A 106 -7.29 -5.68 3.73
N GLU A 107 -7.97 -5.76 2.59
CA GLU A 107 -7.85 -6.86 1.64
C GLU A 107 -7.18 -6.36 0.35
N THR A 108 -6.18 -7.10 -0.14
CA THR A 108 -5.54 -6.79 -1.43
C THR A 108 -5.44 -8.05 -2.28
N GLN A 109 -6.00 -8.02 -3.49
CA GLN A 109 -5.94 -9.19 -4.37
C GLN A 109 -4.55 -9.31 -5.01
N ASP A 110 -4.10 -8.30 -5.74
CA ASP A 110 -2.84 -8.31 -6.48
C ASP A 110 -2.01 -7.07 -6.11
N CYS A 111 -0.78 -7.28 -5.64
CA CYS A 111 0.15 -6.20 -5.27
C CYS A 111 1.53 -6.38 -5.89
N VAL A 112 2.07 -5.31 -6.48
CA VAL A 112 3.42 -5.29 -7.05
C VAL A 112 4.18 -4.07 -6.54
N LEU A 113 5.30 -4.28 -5.84
CA LEU A 113 6.22 -3.22 -5.43
C LEU A 113 7.57 -3.39 -6.11
N CYS A 114 8.08 -2.33 -6.72
CA CYS A 114 9.37 -2.29 -7.39
C CYS A 114 10.16 -1.08 -6.94
N GLU A 115 11.42 -1.27 -6.54
CA GLU A 115 12.31 -0.17 -6.13
C GLU A 115 11.63 0.70 -5.04
N THR A 116 11.14 0.05 -3.99
CA THR A 116 10.31 0.70 -2.95
C THR A 116 10.99 0.63 -1.58
N GLU A 117 11.00 1.76 -0.87
CA GLU A 117 11.46 1.85 0.51
C GLU A 117 10.28 2.10 1.46
N THR A 118 10.18 1.30 2.52
CA THR A 118 9.13 1.41 3.55
C THR A 118 9.76 1.44 4.93
N GLN A 119 9.40 2.45 5.72
CA GLN A 119 9.77 2.57 7.12
C GLN A 119 8.52 2.39 7.98
N ASP A 120 8.69 1.84 9.18
CA ASP A 120 7.69 1.72 10.23
C ASP A 120 6.27 1.24 9.78
N PRO A 121 6.10 0.27 8.84
CA PRO A 121 4.75 -0.13 8.46
C PRO A 121 4.12 -1.03 9.54
N VAL A 122 2.84 -0.78 9.81
CA VAL A 122 2.02 -1.54 10.77
C VAL A 122 0.80 -2.09 10.05
N LEU A 123 0.71 -3.42 9.98
CA LEU A 123 -0.42 -4.13 9.37
C LEU A 123 -1.14 -4.96 10.43
N CYS A 124 -2.46 -4.81 10.50
CA CYS A 124 -3.33 -5.53 11.40
C CYS A 124 -4.57 -6.04 10.66
N GLU A 125 -4.90 -7.34 10.81
CA GLU A 125 -6.07 -7.93 10.15
C GLU A 125 -6.04 -7.68 8.63
N THR A 126 -4.93 -8.07 7.98
CA THR A 126 -4.72 -7.82 6.54
C THR A 126 -4.57 -9.11 5.75
N GLU A 127 -5.22 -9.19 4.59
CA GLU A 127 -5.13 -10.33 3.67
C GLU A 127 -4.55 -9.88 2.32
N VAL A 128 -3.55 -10.61 1.82
CA VAL A 128 -2.97 -10.38 0.49
C VAL A 128 -2.94 -11.68 -0.31
N GLN A 129 -3.58 -11.71 -1.47
CA GLN A 129 -3.70 -12.95 -2.25
C GLN A 129 -2.49 -13.23 -3.13
N ASP A 130 -1.99 -12.24 -3.85
CA ASP A 130 -0.85 -12.36 -4.75
C ASP A 130 0.05 -11.13 -4.57
N CYS A 131 1.34 -11.35 -4.27
CA CYS A 131 2.27 -10.25 -3.98
C CYS A 131 3.64 -10.45 -4.62
N VAL A 132 4.15 -9.42 -5.30
CA VAL A 132 5.49 -9.43 -5.91
C VAL A 132 6.29 -8.23 -5.44
N LEU A 133 7.40 -8.49 -4.72
CA LEU A 133 8.35 -7.47 -4.30
C LEU A 133 9.69 -7.64 -5.03
N TYR A 134 10.17 -6.56 -5.65
CA TYR A 134 11.45 -6.52 -6.34
C TYR A 134 12.28 -5.30 -5.95
N GLU A 135 13.52 -5.51 -5.50
CA GLU A 135 14.42 -4.43 -5.05
C GLU A 135 13.76 -3.55 -3.98
N THR A 136 13.21 -4.18 -2.94
CA THR A 136 12.47 -3.49 -1.87
C THR A 136 13.22 -3.53 -0.55
N VAL A 137 13.06 -2.47 0.24
CA VAL A 137 13.61 -2.37 1.60
C VAL A 137 12.50 -2.03 2.57
N THR A 138 12.38 -2.80 3.65
CA THR A 138 11.45 -2.53 4.74
C THR A 138 12.18 -2.51 6.08
N GLN A 139 11.94 -1.48 6.89
CA GLN A 139 12.53 -1.36 8.23
C GLN A 139 11.45 -1.19 9.29
N ASP A 140 11.70 -1.75 10.47
CA ASP A 140 10.89 -1.58 11.68
C ASP A 140 9.40 -2.01 11.50
N CYS A 141 9.14 -3.07 10.71
CA CYS A 141 7.76 -3.48 10.43
C CYS A 141 7.10 -4.29 11.56
N VAL A 142 5.78 -4.12 11.68
CA VAL A 142 4.93 -4.90 12.58
C VAL A 142 3.76 -5.50 11.81
N LEU A 143 3.68 -6.83 11.76
CA LEU A 143 2.55 -7.57 11.18
C LEU A 143 1.82 -8.34 12.28
N CYS A 144 0.51 -8.14 12.38
CA CYS A 144 -0.37 -8.84 13.32
C CYS A 144 -1.61 -9.37 12.60
N GLU A 145 -1.96 -10.65 12.78
CA GLU A 145 -3.16 -11.23 12.16
C GLU A 145 -3.16 -11.01 10.64
N THR A 146 -2.05 -11.36 9.99
CA THR A 146 -1.87 -11.14 8.54
C THR A 146 -1.76 -12.45 7.79
N GLU A 147 -2.49 -12.55 6.68
CA GLU A 147 -2.42 -13.70 5.78
C GLU A 147 -1.87 -13.27 4.41
N THR A 148 -0.95 -14.06 3.86
CA THR A 148 -0.42 -13.85 2.51
C THR A 148 -0.39 -15.15 1.74
N GLN A 149 -1.04 -15.16 0.59
CA GLN A 149 -0.94 -16.24 -0.38
C GLN A 149 0.01 -15.83 -1.52
N ASP A 150 0.65 -16.80 -2.17
CA ASP A 150 1.37 -16.65 -3.44
C ASP A 150 2.29 -15.41 -3.50
N CYS A 151 3.35 -15.38 -2.69
CA CYS A 151 4.26 -14.24 -2.63
C CYS A 151 5.63 -14.50 -3.25
N VAL A 152 6.18 -13.51 -3.97
CA VAL A 152 7.50 -13.56 -4.60
C VAL A 152 8.34 -12.38 -4.10
N LEU A 153 9.41 -12.67 -3.38
CA LEU A 153 10.37 -11.67 -2.92
C LEU A 153 11.70 -11.85 -3.68
N CYS A 154 12.18 -10.79 -4.32
CA CYS A 154 13.43 -10.80 -5.05
C CYS A 154 14.26 -9.55 -4.74
N GLU A 155 15.49 -9.75 -4.27
CA GLU A 155 16.38 -8.63 -3.88
C GLU A 155 15.73 -7.73 -2.81
N THR A 156 15.08 -8.38 -1.84
CA THR A 156 14.34 -7.72 -0.75
C THR A 156 15.13 -7.75 0.54
N GLU A 157 15.16 -6.64 1.27
CA GLU A 157 15.77 -6.54 2.61
C GLU A 157 14.69 -6.15 3.63
N ILE A 158 14.60 -6.91 4.73
CA ILE A 158 13.70 -6.61 5.86
C ILE A 158 14.52 -6.53 7.14
N GLN A 159 14.42 -5.42 7.86
CA GLN A 159 15.14 -5.20 9.12
C GLN A 159 14.16 -4.93 10.26
N ASP A 160 14.46 -5.49 11.44
CA ASP A 160 13.76 -5.20 12.70
C ASP A 160 12.24 -5.49 12.64
N CYS A 161 11.87 -6.67 12.13
CA CYS A 161 10.45 -7.07 12.01
C CYS A 161 9.85 -7.75 13.25
N VAL A 162 8.57 -7.53 13.49
CA VAL A 162 7.76 -8.29 14.46
C VAL A 162 6.57 -8.92 13.75
N LEU A 163 6.50 -10.25 13.76
CA LEU A 163 5.39 -11.03 13.19
C LEU A 163 4.62 -11.74 14.31
N CYS A 164 3.32 -11.49 14.41
CA CYS A 164 2.41 -12.13 15.36
C CYS A 164 1.18 -12.68 14.65
N GLU A 165 0.87 -13.97 14.82
CA GLU A 165 -0.32 -14.59 14.21
C GLU A 165 -0.36 -14.35 12.69
N THR A 166 0.69 -14.81 12.02
CA THR A 166 0.93 -14.52 10.59
C THR A 166 1.02 -15.81 9.80
N GLU A 167 0.36 -15.87 8.65
CA GLU A 167 0.39 -17.03 7.76
C GLU A 167 0.88 -16.64 6.37
N THR A 168 1.84 -17.40 5.83
CA THR A 168 2.28 -17.25 4.45
C THR A 168 2.24 -18.60 3.74
N GLN A 169 1.54 -18.66 2.61
CA GLN A 169 1.46 -19.85 1.77
C GLN A 169 2.07 -19.60 0.39
N ASP A 170 2.79 -20.58 -0.14
CA ASP A 170 3.31 -20.59 -1.51
C ASP A 170 4.27 -19.42 -1.82
N CYS A 171 5.34 -19.29 -1.03
CA CYS A 171 6.35 -18.23 -1.22
C CYS A 171 7.56 -18.61 -2.07
N VAL A 172 8.13 -17.62 -2.78
CA VAL A 172 9.42 -17.72 -3.47
C VAL A 172 10.33 -16.59 -3.02
N LEU A 173 11.48 -16.93 -2.43
CA LEU A 173 12.48 -15.96 -1.95
C LEU A 173 13.75 -16.09 -2.78
N CYS A 174 14.21 -14.99 -3.39
CA CYS A 174 15.43 -14.92 -4.18
C CYS A 174 16.29 -13.76 -3.70
N LYS A 175 17.45 -14.04 -3.11
CA LYS A 175 18.30 -12.99 -2.49
C LYS A 175 17.53 -12.11 -1.49
N THR A 176 16.68 -12.71 -0.69
CA THR A 176 15.96 -12.02 0.39
C THR A 176 16.78 -12.08 1.67
N GLU A 177 16.98 -10.94 2.33
CA GLU A 177 17.64 -10.85 3.63
C GLU A 177 16.64 -10.38 4.70
N VAL A 178 16.60 -11.09 5.82
CA VAL A 178 15.77 -10.71 6.98
C VAL A 178 16.68 -10.67 8.20
N GLN A 179 16.71 -9.52 8.88
CA GLN A 179 17.53 -9.29 10.06
C GLN A 179 16.66 -8.85 11.25
N ASP A 180 17.03 -9.34 12.45
CA ASP A 180 16.45 -8.92 13.73
C ASP A 180 14.93 -9.11 13.83
N CYS A 181 14.43 -10.24 13.31
CA CYS A 181 13.00 -10.57 13.35
C CYS A 181 12.55 -11.31 14.62
N VAL A 182 11.39 -10.94 15.15
CA VAL A 182 10.68 -11.61 16.25
C VAL A 182 9.43 -12.28 15.71
N LEU A 183 9.30 -13.59 15.96
CA LEU A 183 8.17 -14.40 15.47
C LEU A 183 7.35 -14.95 16.64
N SER A 184 6.03 -14.83 16.57
CA SER A 184 5.06 -15.44 17.48
C SER A 184 3.88 -15.97 16.69
N GLU A 185 3.60 -17.28 16.78
CA GLU A 185 2.46 -17.89 16.08
C GLU A 185 2.49 -17.62 14.55
N THR A 186 3.69 -17.67 13.96
CA THR A 186 3.91 -17.52 12.51
C THR A 186 3.99 -18.88 11.82
N GLU A 187 3.26 -19.04 10.72
CA GLU A 187 3.30 -20.21 9.84
C GLU A 187 3.76 -19.84 8.42
N ILE A 188 4.69 -20.62 7.86
CA ILE A 188 5.11 -20.49 6.46
C ILE A 188 5.02 -21.87 5.80
N GLN A 189 4.25 -21.97 4.73
CA GLN A 189 3.99 -23.21 3.99
C GLN A 189 4.42 -23.08 2.52
N ASP A 190 4.97 -24.17 1.98
CA ASP A 190 5.37 -24.27 0.57
C ASP A 190 6.33 -23.17 0.04
N CYS A 191 7.27 -22.74 0.89
CA CYS A 191 8.27 -21.76 0.51
C CYS A 191 9.49 -22.34 -0.24
N VAL A 192 9.93 -21.66 -1.30
CA VAL A 192 11.11 -22.00 -2.10
C VAL A 192 12.17 -20.89 -1.99
N LEU A 193 13.43 -21.27 -1.77
CA LEU A 193 14.56 -20.35 -1.66
C LEU A 193 15.51 -20.50 -2.86
N TYR A 194 15.94 -19.38 -3.44
CA TYR A 194 16.90 -19.26 -4.54
C TYR A 194 18.09 -18.34 -4.19
#